data_AF-A0A5S9MI79-F1
#
_entry.id   AF-A0A5S9MI79-F1
#
_cell.length_a   1.000
_cell.length_b   1.000
_cell.length_c   1.000
_cell.angle_alpha   90.00
_cell.angle_beta   90.00
_cell.angle_gamma   90.00
#
_symmetry.space_group_name_H-M   'P 1'
#
loop_
_entity.id
_entity.type
_entity.pdbx_description
1 polymer ?
#
loop_
_entity_poly.entity_id
_entity_poly.type
_entity_poly.pdbx_seq_one_letter_code
_entity_poly.pdbx_strand_id
1 'polypeptide(L)'
;MMLALNYADQSKYDEAESLFEEVIHSLEQMEDPDLLGHAYCNAAFIKSLRNEYSEAVPLLEKALMIESFETSSPGGYLLAMYAYTKALFLS
;
A
#
# COMPACT_ATOMS: atom_id res chain seq x y z
N MET A 1 -2.93 5.15 9.45
CA MET A 1 -2.26 5.50 8.16
C MET A 1 -1.41 6.76 8.22
N MET A 2 -1.94 7.93 8.61
CA MET A 2 -1.15 9.19 8.64
C MET A 2 0.15 9.10 9.48
N LEU A 3 0.11 8.43 10.64
CA LEU A 3 1.30 8.26 11.48
C LEU A 3 2.38 7.43 10.78
N ALA A 4 2.01 6.35 10.10
CA ALA A 4 2.96 5.52 9.36
C ALA A 4 3.61 6.27 8.19
N LEU A 5 2.83 7.08 7.46
CA LEU A 5 3.38 7.97 6.43
C LEU A 5 4.35 9.01 7.02
N ASN A 6 4.03 9.56 8.19
CA ASN A 6 4.93 10.49 8.88
C ASN A 6 6.24 9.82 9.33
N TYR A 7 6.21 8.56 9.74
CA TYR A 7 7.43 7.79 10.01
C TYR A 7 8.25 7.56 8.74
N ALA A 8 7.60 7.23 7.62
CA ALA A 8 8.28 7.09 6.34
C ALA A 8 8.97 8.40 5.90
N ASP A 9 8.32 9.55 6.08
CA ASP A 9 8.91 10.87 5.82
C ASP A 9 10.15 11.15 6.69
N GLN A 10 10.20 10.56 7.90
CA GLN A 10 11.37 10.60 8.80
C GLN A 10 12.40 9.49 8.50
N SER A 11 12.23 8.74 7.42
CA SER A 11 13.05 7.55 7.08
C SER A 11 12.99 6.43 8.13
N LYS A 12 11.96 6.42 8.97
CA LYS A 12 11.67 5.37 9.96
C LYS A 12 10.79 4.29 9.34
N TYR A 13 11.37 3.57 8.39
CA TYR A 13 10.62 2.64 7.55
C TYR A 13 10.15 1.40 8.32
N ASP A 14 10.94 0.91 9.27
CA ASP A 14 10.57 -0.28 10.06
C ASP A 14 9.32 0.00 10.93
N GLU A 15 9.26 1.17 11.56
CA GLU A 15 8.08 1.59 12.32
C GLU A 15 6.88 1.87 11.41
N ALA A 16 7.10 2.41 10.21
CA ALA A 16 6.04 2.61 9.23
C ALA A 16 5.46 1.28 8.73
N GLU A 17 6.31 0.29 8.45
CA GLU A 17 5.90 -1.05 8.01
C GLU A 17 5.10 -1.76 9.09
N SER A 18 5.62 -1.81 10.33
CA SER A 18 4.91 -2.43 11.45
C SER A 18 3.52 -1.81 11.68
N LEU A 19 3.40 -0.49 11.57
CA LEU A 19 2.09 0.18 11.66
C LEU A 19 1.17 -0.17 10.49
N PHE A 20 1.69 -0.30 9.27
CA PHE A 20 0.86 -0.70 8.13
C PHE A 20 0.40 -2.15 8.22
N GLU A 21 1.22 -3.06 8.76
CA GLU A 21 0.81 -4.44 9.05
C GLU A 21 -0.35 -4.48 10.05
N GLU A 22 -0.27 -3.73 11.15
CA GLU A 22 -1.36 -3.63 12.14
C GLU A 22 -2.64 -3.04 11.54
N VAL A 23 -2.51 -2.00 10.70
CA VAL A 23 -3.64 -1.36 10.01
C VAL A 23 -4.29 -2.33 9.03
N ILE A 24 -3.50 -3.02 8.19
CA ILE A 24 -4.01 -4.01 7.24
C ILE A 24 -4.76 -5.11 7.99
N HIS A 25 -4.15 -5.68 9.03
CA HIS A 25 -4.79 -6.71 9.83
C HIS A 25 -6.13 -6.24 10.41
N SER A 26 -6.17 -5.03 10.96
CA SER A 26 -7.40 -4.45 11.53
C SER A 26 -8.49 -4.26 10.48
N LEU A 27 -8.12 -3.79 9.28
CA LEU A 27 -9.07 -3.56 8.18
C LEU A 27 -9.59 -4.86 7.56
N GLU A 28 -8.76 -5.91 7.51
CA GLU A 28 -9.20 -7.25 7.14
C GLU A 28 -10.26 -7.79 8.11
N GLN A 29 -10.09 -7.55 9.43
CA GLN A 29 -11.09 -7.98 10.42
C GLN A 29 -12.38 -7.14 10.39
N MET A 30 -12.27 -5.87 9.98
CA MET A 30 -13.42 -4.97 9.87
C MET A 30 -14.20 -5.15 8.57
N GLU A 31 -13.68 -5.93 7.61
CA GLU A 31 -14.24 -6.10 6.27
C GLU A 31 -14.48 -4.74 5.57
N ASP A 32 -13.51 -3.81 5.69
CA ASP A 32 -13.54 -2.50 5.03
C ASP A 32 -12.62 -2.52 3.79
N PRO A 33 -13.12 -2.98 2.63
CA PRO A 33 -12.30 -3.16 1.43
C PRO A 33 -11.74 -1.85 0.88
N ASP A 34 -12.46 -0.74 1.03
CA ASP A 34 -12.05 0.55 0.48
C ASP A 34 -10.83 1.09 1.23
N LEU A 35 -10.86 1.09 2.56
CA LEU A 35 -9.69 1.45 3.36
C LEU A 35 -8.55 0.44 3.19
N LEU A 36 -8.87 -0.85 3.03
CA LEU A 36 -7.87 -1.89 2.84
C LEU A 36 -7.05 -1.68 1.55
N GLY A 37 -7.69 -1.26 0.45
CA GLY A 37 -6.99 -0.89 -0.80
C GLY A 37 -5.99 0.24 -0.61
N HIS A 38 -6.39 1.28 0.13
CA HIS A 38 -5.49 2.37 0.50
C HIS A 38 -4.33 1.93 1.41
N ALA A 39 -4.59 1.02 2.35
CA ALA A 39 -3.56 0.49 3.24
C ALA A 39 -2.48 -0.27 2.45
N TYR A 40 -2.89 -1.14 1.53
CA TYR A 40 -1.99 -1.89 0.67
C TYR A 40 -1.13 -0.99 -0.23
N CYS A 41 -1.72 0.01 -0.88
CA CYS A 41 -0.98 0.97 -1.69
C CYS A 41 0.08 1.73 -0.87
N ASN A 42 -0.27 2.16 0.34
CA ASN A 42 0.65 2.90 1.18
C ASN A 42 1.77 2.00 1.74
N ALA A 43 1.48 0.75 2.09
CA ALA A 43 2.50 -0.21 2.49
C ALA A 43 3.49 -0.48 1.34
N ALA A 44 2.99 -0.65 0.11
CA ALA A 44 3.83 -0.81 -1.08
C ALA A 44 4.69 0.42 -1.37
N PHE A 45 4.19 1.62 -1.06
CA PHE A 45 4.96 2.86 -1.15
C PHE A 45 6.16 2.83 -0.19
N ILE A 46 6.00 2.35 1.05
CA ILE A 46 7.11 2.23 2.00
C ILE A 46 8.19 1.29 1.45
N LYS A 47 7.79 0.12 0.95
CA LYS A 47 8.71 -0.82 0.28
C LYS A 47 9.44 -0.20 -0.91
N SER A 48 8.72 0.58 -1.72
CA SER A 48 9.30 1.28 -2.86
C SER A 48 10.32 2.36 -2.46
N LEU A 49 10.15 3.02 -1.31
CA LEU A 49 11.14 3.98 -0.78
C LEU A 49 12.47 3.30 -0.40
N ARG A 50 12.42 2.00 -0.06
CA ARG A 50 13.59 1.16 0.23
C ARG A 50 14.17 0.46 -1.00
N ASN A 51 13.60 0.70 -2.20
CA ASN A 51 13.88 -0.04 -3.42
C ASN A 51 13.57 -1.55 -3.31
N GLU A 52 12.71 -1.93 -2.37
CA GLU A 52 12.24 -3.31 -2.16
C GLU A 52 11.05 -3.59 -3.09
N TYR A 53 11.25 -3.45 -4.40
CA TYR A 53 10.16 -3.54 -5.39
C TYR A 53 9.52 -4.92 -5.44
N SER A 54 10.29 -5.99 -5.21
CA SER A 54 9.79 -7.36 -5.11
C SER A 54 8.78 -7.56 -3.98
N GLU A 55 8.86 -6.76 -2.91
CA GLU A 55 7.89 -6.76 -1.81
C GLU A 55 6.73 -5.78 -2.04
N ALA A 56 6.94 -4.71 -2.82
CA ALA A 56 5.90 -3.75 -3.17
C ALA A 56 4.86 -4.34 -4.16
N VAL A 57 5.32 -5.11 -5.16
CA VAL A 57 4.48 -5.73 -6.20
C VAL A 57 3.28 -6.50 -5.62
N PRO A 58 3.46 -7.50 -4.72
CA PRO A 58 2.34 -8.29 -4.22
C PRO A 58 1.34 -7.46 -3.39
N LEU A 59 1.79 -6.39 -2.73
CA LEU A 59 0.89 -5.49 -2.01
C LEU A 59 0.02 -4.69 -2.99
N LEU A 60 0.58 -4.23 -4.11
CA LEU A 60 -0.17 -3.52 -5.15
C LEU A 60 -1.15 -4.46 -5.86
N GLU A 61 -0.79 -5.71 -6.11
CA GLU A 61 -1.72 -6.72 -6.63
C GLU A 61 -2.93 -6.89 -5.72
N LYS A 62 -2.70 -7.02 -4.39
CA LYS A 62 -3.79 -7.10 -3.42
C LYS A 62 -4.70 -5.89 -3.46
N ALA A 63 -4.15 -4.66 -3.57
CA ALA A 63 -4.97 -3.46 -3.70
C ALA A 63 -5.82 -3.48 -4.99
N LEU A 64 -5.24 -3.89 -6.12
CA LEU A 64 -5.91 -3.92 -7.42
C LEU A 64 -6.97 -5.03 -7.54
N MET A 65 -6.88 -6.09 -6.72
CA MET A 65 -7.88 -7.17 -6.67
C MET A 65 -9.14 -6.78 -5.88
N ILE A 66 -9.15 -5.65 -5.17
CA ILE A 66 -10.33 -5.19 -4.44
C ILE A 66 -11.30 -4.52 -5.43
N GLU A 67 -12.40 -5.20 -5.73
CA GLU A 67 -13.37 -4.74 -6.73
C GLU A 67 -13.94 -3.34 -6.45
N SER A 68 -14.19 -3.01 -5.18
CA SER A 68 -14.75 -1.70 -4.82
C SER A 68 -13.73 -0.57 -4.97
N PHE A 69 -12.43 -0.87 -4.88
CA PHE A 69 -11.37 0.13 -4.78
C PHE A 69 -11.26 1.02 -6.02
N GLU A 70 -11.47 0.47 -7.22
CA GLU A 70 -11.49 1.24 -8.46
C GLU A 70 -12.61 2.30 -8.44
N THR A 71 -13.79 1.91 -7.97
CA THR A 71 -14.97 2.78 -7.97
C THR A 71 -14.98 3.79 -6.83
N SER A 72 -14.53 3.38 -5.64
CA SER A 72 -14.49 4.24 -4.44
C SER A 72 -13.31 5.20 -4.47
N SER A 73 -12.22 4.84 -5.14
CA SER A 73 -10.99 5.63 -5.20
C SER A 73 -10.28 5.54 -6.56
N PRO A 74 -10.84 6.12 -7.64
CA PRO A 74 -10.24 6.05 -8.98
C PRO A 74 -8.80 6.59 -9.02
N GLY A 75 -8.51 7.64 -8.26
CA GLY A 75 -7.16 8.21 -8.17
C GLY A 75 -6.18 7.28 -7.43
N GLY A 76 -6.63 6.64 -6.35
CA GLY A 76 -5.83 5.65 -5.62
C GLY A 76 -5.54 4.41 -6.47
N TYR A 77 -6.55 3.95 -7.21
CA TYR A 77 -6.43 2.82 -8.14
C TYR A 77 -5.45 3.11 -9.28
N LEU A 78 -5.54 4.27 -9.93
CA LEU A 78 -4.58 4.67 -10.97
C LEU A 78 -3.16 4.80 -10.44
N LEU A 79 -2.99 5.33 -9.22
CA LEU A 79 -1.68 5.39 -8.57
C LEU A 79 -1.14 3.98 -8.29
N ALA A 80 -1.99 3.05 -7.86
CA ALA A 80 -1.62 1.65 -7.63
C ALA A 80 -1.17 0.98 -8.93
N MET A 81 -1.92 1.15 -10.03
CA MET A 81 -1.53 0.62 -11.35
C MET A 81 -0.19 1.19 -11.83
N TYR A 82 0.00 2.50 -11.68
CA TYR A 82 1.27 3.16 -12.04
C TYR A 82 2.42 2.61 -11.21
N ALA A 83 2.26 2.56 -9.89
CA ALA A 83 3.28 2.05 -8.98
C ALA A 83 3.59 0.58 -9.25
N TYR A 84 2.58 -0.24 -9.53
CA TYR A 84 2.72 -1.66 -9.83
C TYR A 84 3.55 -1.86 -11.09
N THR A 85 3.16 -1.18 -12.16
CA THR A 85 3.86 -1.24 -13.45
C THR A 85 5.31 -0.79 -13.28
N LYS A 86 5.55 0.33 -12.57
CA LYS A 86 6.89 0.83 -12.30
C LYS A 86 7.73 -0.16 -11.48
N ALA A 87 7.16 -0.76 -10.43
CA ALA A 87 7.85 -1.71 -9.58
C ALA A 87 8.26 -2.97 -10.36
N LEU A 88 7.41 -3.48 -11.25
CA LEU A 88 7.74 -4.63 -12.12
C LEU A 88 8.93 -4.37 -13.07
N PHE A 89 9.13 -3.13 -13.50
CA PHE A 89 10.29 -2.77 -14.35
C PHE A 89 11.58 -2.56 -13.55
N LEU A 90 11.48 -2.38 -12.23
CA LEU A 90 12.60 -2.10 -11.35
C LEU A 90 12.98 -3.29 -10.45
N SER A 91 12.16 -4.34 -10.42
CA SER A 91 12.38 -5.61 -9.69
C SER A 91 13.29 -6.58 -10.43
#